data_AF-A0A3B8IQQ8-F1
#
_entry.id   AF-A0A3B8IQQ8-F1
#
_cell.length_a   1.000
_cell.length_b   1.000
_cell.length_c   1.000
_cell.angle_alpha   90.00
_cell.angle_beta   90.00
_cell.angle_gamma   90.00
#
_symmetry.space_group_name_H-M   'P 1'
#
loop_
_entity.id
_entity.type
_entity.pdbx_description
1 polymer ?
#
loop_
_entity_poly.entity_id
_entity_poly.type
_entity_poly.pdbx_seq_one_letter_code
_entity_poly.pdbx_strand_id
1 'polypeptide(L)'
;MSAAYNQHRFGEEKYMADITSYRKVYEAVKGRGNDKPLVFKDWINPSGDDRSLVYFKGAYVLHLLRQELGDEAFWAGVKAYSQQYADATVTTADFQRAMEAATERDLTGFFDQWVYGLPE
;
A
#
# COMPACT_ATOMS: atom_id res chain seq x y z
N MET A 1 -8.81 4.92 0.85
CA MET A 1 -7.79 5.15 1.90
C MET A 1 -8.39 6.03 2.99
N SER A 2 -8.58 5.53 4.22
CA SER A 2 -9.19 6.30 5.32
C SER A 2 -8.37 7.54 5.71
N ALA A 3 -7.03 7.43 5.68
CA ALA A 3 -6.14 8.58 5.91
C ALA A 3 -6.40 9.72 4.92
N ALA A 4 -6.56 9.44 3.61
CA ALA A 4 -6.86 10.48 2.63
C ALA A 4 -8.24 11.12 2.82
N TYR A 5 -9.25 10.35 3.25
CA TYR A 5 -10.54 10.91 3.65
C TYR A 5 -10.39 11.84 4.87
N ASN A 6 -9.62 11.40 5.87
CA ASN A 6 -9.33 12.21 7.05
C ASN A 6 -8.52 13.46 6.71
N GLN A 7 -7.62 13.40 5.72
CA GLN A 7 -6.90 14.58 5.20
C GLN A 7 -7.89 15.62 4.69
N HIS A 8 -8.87 15.21 3.87
CA HIS A 8 -9.89 16.10 3.34
C HIS A 8 -10.77 16.70 4.45
N ARG A 9 -11.14 15.90 5.46
CA ARG A 9 -12.06 16.32 6.53
C ARG A 9 -11.40 17.10 7.66
N PHE A 10 -10.16 16.75 8.02
CA PHE A 10 -9.48 17.21 9.25
C PHE A 10 -8.09 17.81 8.98
N GLY A 11 -7.62 17.83 7.74
CA GLY A 11 -6.36 18.45 7.34
C GLY A 11 -5.14 17.54 7.39
N GLU A 12 -4.00 18.11 6.96
CA GLU A 12 -2.73 17.42 6.79
C GLU A 12 -2.17 16.81 8.08
N GLU A 13 -2.35 17.51 9.21
CA GLU A 13 -1.86 17.03 10.51
C GLU A 13 -2.51 15.69 10.88
N LYS A 14 -3.82 15.54 10.63
CA LYS A 14 -4.53 14.29 10.89
C LYS A 14 -4.07 13.17 9.96
N TYR A 15 -3.81 13.50 8.70
CA TYR A 15 -3.25 12.54 7.74
C TYR A 15 -1.91 12.01 8.23
N MET A 16 -0.99 12.91 8.59
CA MET A 16 0.34 12.53 9.06
C MET A 16 0.31 11.77 10.39
N ALA A 17 -0.64 12.08 11.29
CA ALA A 17 -0.88 11.29 12.49
C ALA A 17 -1.32 9.85 12.17
N ASP A 18 -2.21 9.67 11.18
CA ASP A 18 -2.61 8.34 10.71
C ASP A 18 -1.45 7.57 10.10
N ILE A 19 -0.67 8.20 9.21
CA ILE A 19 0.51 7.60 8.58
C ILE A 19 1.55 7.18 9.63
N THR A 20 1.80 8.03 10.63
CA THR A 20 2.72 7.74 11.74
C THR A 20 2.25 6.54 12.55
N SER A 21 0.93 6.44 12.81
CA SER A 21 0.34 5.29 13.49
C SER A 21 0.54 4.00 12.70
N TYR A 22 0.28 4.02 11.38
CA TYR A 22 0.46 2.85 10.52
C TYR A 22 1.91 2.38 10.50
N ARG A 23 2.85 3.30 10.33
CA ARG A 23 4.29 3.03 10.37
C ARG A 23 4.70 2.41 11.70
N LYS A 24 4.25 2.97 12.83
CA LYS A 24 4.60 2.47 14.17
C LYS A 24 4.14 1.03 14.39
N VAL A 25 2.93 0.69 13.95
CA VAL A 25 2.43 -0.69 14.06
C VAL A 25 3.24 -1.64 13.19
N TYR A 26 3.54 -1.25 11.95
CA TYR A 26 4.39 -2.03 11.06
C TYR A 26 5.80 -2.25 11.65
N GLU A 27 6.45 -1.21 12.15
CA GLU A 27 7.77 -1.30 12.80
C GLU A 27 7.74 -2.21 14.04
N ALA A 28 6.64 -2.21 14.79
CA ALA A 28 6.49 -3.12 15.93
C ALA A 28 6.37 -4.59 15.50
N VAL A 29 5.61 -4.89 14.43
CA VAL A 29 5.54 -6.25 13.85
C VAL A 29 6.93 -6.68 13.37
N LYS A 30 7.64 -5.79 12.68
CA LYS A 30 9.01 -6.04 12.20
C LYS A 30 9.98 -6.28 13.36
N GLY A 31 9.90 -5.49 14.43
CA GLY A 31 10.73 -5.65 15.63
C GLY A 31 10.51 -6.98 16.37
N ARG A 32 9.35 -7.62 16.20
CA ARG A 32 9.07 -8.97 16.71
C ARG A 32 9.61 -10.09 15.81
N GLY A 33 10.23 -9.76 14.67
CA GLY A 33 10.72 -10.74 13.69
C GLY A 33 9.63 -11.32 12.78
N ASN A 34 8.44 -10.72 12.77
CA ASN A 34 7.27 -11.21 12.03
C ASN A 34 7.00 -10.39 10.75
N ASP A 35 7.98 -9.65 10.24
CA ASP A 35 7.86 -8.97 8.94
C ASP A 35 7.79 -10.00 7.80
N LYS A 36 6.90 -9.75 6.85
CA LYS A 36 6.68 -10.58 5.66
C LYS A 36 6.40 -9.68 4.45
N PRO A 37 6.58 -10.19 3.22
CA PRO A 37 6.00 -9.56 2.04
C PRO A 37 4.49 -9.31 2.23
N LEU A 38 3.94 -8.32 1.53
CA LEU A 38 2.48 -8.13 1.49
C LEU A 38 1.79 -9.21 0.66
N VAL A 39 2.52 -9.83 -0.28
CA VAL A 39 2.07 -10.97 -1.07
C VAL A 39 2.75 -12.24 -0.55
N PHE A 40 2.00 -13.08 0.17
CA PHE A 40 2.47 -14.35 0.70
C PHE A 40 1.39 -15.43 0.64
N LYS A 41 1.79 -16.70 0.56
CA LYS A 41 0.90 -17.83 0.22
C LYS A 41 0.05 -18.36 1.38
N ASP A 42 0.41 -18.06 2.62
CA ASP A 42 -0.11 -18.76 3.81
C ASP A 42 -1.16 -17.96 4.59
N TRP A 43 -2.32 -17.72 3.97
CA TRP A 43 -3.47 -17.04 4.61
C TRP A 43 -4.58 -18.02 5.06
N ILE A 44 -4.21 -19.22 5.52
CA ILE A 44 -5.20 -20.23 5.97
C ILE A 44 -5.53 -20.08 7.47
N ASN A 45 -4.63 -19.48 8.26
CA ASN A 45 -4.88 -19.12 9.67
C ASN A 45 -3.98 -17.94 10.10
N PRO A 46 -4.27 -16.70 9.69
CA PRO A 46 -3.38 -15.56 9.92
C PRO A 46 -3.35 -15.19 11.41
N SER A 47 -2.13 -15.02 11.94
CA SER A 47 -1.89 -14.49 13.28
C SER A 47 -2.36 -13.03 13.42
N GLY A 48 -2.39 -12.52 14.65
CA GLY A 48 -2.66 -11.10 14.89
C GLY A 48 -1.63 -10.18 14.21
N ASP A 49 -0.39 -10.63 14.10
CA ASP A 49 0.68 -9.91 13.41
C ASP A 49 0.51 -9.96 11.89
N ASP A 50 0.07 -11.08 11.32
CA ASP A 50 -0.22 -11.17 9.87
C ASP A 50 -1.32 -10.19 9.46
N ARG A 51 -2.39 -10.09 10.28
CA ARG A 51 -3.48 -9.13 10.06
C ARG A 51 -2.98 -7.69 10.22
N SER A 52 -2.23 -7.42 11.29
CA SER A 52 -1.64 -6.10 11.50
C SER A 52 -0.74 -5.70 10.34
N LEU A 53 0.09 -6.62 9.86
CA LEU A 53 0.99 -6.39 8.75
C LEU A 53 0.21 -5.98 7.48
N VAL A 54 -0.73 -6.79 7.01
CA VAL A 54 -1.43 -6.50 5.73
C VAL A 54 -2.19 -5.17 5.77
N TYR A 55 -2.78 -4.80 6.91
CA TYR A 55 -3.51 -3.54 7.05
C TYR A 55 -2.58 -2.33 7.23
N PHE A 56 -1.65 -2.39 8.18
CA PHE A 56 -0.83 -1.24 8.54
C PHE A 56 0.37 -1.04 7.60
N LYS A 57 1.07 -2.11 7.21
CA LYS A 57 2.09 -2.03 6.16
C LYS A 57 1.44 -1.69 4.82
N GLY A 58 0.31 -2.30 4.48
CA GLY A 58 -0.42 -2.00 3.23
C GLY A 58 -0.82 -0.52 3.13
N ALA A 59 -1.41 0.04 4.19
CA ALA A 59 -1.77 1.47 4.22
C ALA A 59 -0.53 2.39 4.15
N TYR A 60 0.56 2.01 4.81
CA TYR A 60 1.82 2.75 4.77
C TYR A 60 2.46 2.71 3.38
N VAL A 61 2.48 1.56 2.71
CA VAL A 61 3.01 1.40 1.35
C VAL A 61 2.19 2.22 0.35
N LEU A 62 0.87 2.29 0.48
CA LEU A 62 0.05 3.18 -0.37
C LEU A 62 0.39 4.66 -0.16
N HIS A 63 0.74 5.06 1.07
CA HIS A 63 1.24 6.41 1.32
C HIS A 63 2.59 6.65 0.65
N LEU A 64 3.54 5.71 0.76
CA LEU A 64 4.84 5.80 0.10
C LEU A 64 4.68 5.89 -1.43
N LEU A 65 3.78 5.09 -2.00
CA LEU A 65 3.49 5.13 -3.44
C LEU A 65 2.90 6.49 -3.85
N ARG A 66 2.01 7.06 -3.04
CA ARG A 66 1.47 8.41 -3.27
C ARG A 66 2.57 9.48 -3.21
N GLN A 67 3.54 9.34 -2.31
CA GLN A 67 4.70 10.25 -2.26
C GLN A 67 5.60 10.08 -3.48
N GLU A 68 5.86 8.84 -3.90
CA GLU A 68 6.70 8.52 -5.06
C GLU A 68 6.11 9.08 -6.36
N LEU A 69 4.80 8.93 -6.56
CA LEU A 69 4.09 9.34 -7.78
C LEU A 69 3.63 10.80 -7.76
N GLY A 70 3.41 11.38 -6.59
CA GLY A 70 2.66 12.60 -6.41
C GLY A 70 1.14 12.37 -6.44
N ASP A 71 0.39 13.33 -5.87
CA ASP A 71 -1.05 13.21 -5.64
C ASP A 71 -1.86 12.99 -6.92
N GLU A 72 -1.61 13.79 -7.96
CA GLU A 72 -2.38 13.76 -9.20
C GLU A 72 -2.26 12.39 -9.89
N ALA A 73 -1.01 11.95 -10.13
CA ALA A 73 -0.70 10.69 -10.76
C ALA A 73 -1.22 9.49 -9.95
N PHE A 74 -1.06 9.53 -8.62
CA PHE A 74 -1.56 8.47 -7.74
C PHE A 74 -3.09 8.31 -7.84
N TRP A 75 -3.85 9.41 -7.72
CA TRP A 75 -5.31 9.34 -7.78
C TRP A 75 -5.83 9.03 -9.19
N ALA A 76 -5.15 9.50 -10.23
CA ALA A 76 -5.44 9.11 -11.62
C ALA A 76 -5.29 7.60 -11.81
N GLY A 77 -4.18 7.01 -11.33
CA GLY A 77 -3.95 5.56 -11.39
C GLY A 77 -4.97 4.75 -10.60
N VAL A 78 -5.29 5.16 -9.37
CA VAL A 78 -6.32 4.48 -8.55
C VAL A 78 -7.69 4.53 -9.22
N LYS A 79 -8.05 5.66 -9.83
CA LYS A 79 -9.30 5.81 -10.58
C LYS A 79 -9.32 4.90 -11.80
N ALA A 80 -8.26 4.92 -12.61
CA ALA A 80 -8.14 4.09 -13.81
C ALA A 80 -8.22 2.59 -13.47
N TYR A 81 -7.46 2.15 -12.47
CA TYR A 81 -7.53 0.79 -11.93
C TYR A 81 -8.95 0.40 -11.52
N SER A 82 -9.61 1.24 -10.72
CA SER A 82 -10.96 0.94 -10.21
C SER A 82 -12.00 0.85 -11.34
N GLN A 83 -11.85 1.66 -12.39
CA GLN A 83 -12.73 1.62 -13.55
C GLN A 83 -12.46 0.40 -14.44
N GLN A 84 -11.19 0.06 -14.65
CA GLN A 84 -10.79 -1.07 -15.50
C GLN A 84 -11.21 -2.42 -14.92
N TYR A 85 -11.14 -2.58 -13.60
CA TYR A 85 -11.36 -3.85 -12.92
C TYR A 85 -12.63 -3.90 -12.05
N ALA A 86 -13.60 -3.01 -12.31
CA ALA A 86 -14.80 -2.83 -11.48
C ALA A 86 -15.55 -4.14 -11.16
N ASP A 87 -15.60 -5.08 -12.12
CA ASP A 87 -16.30 -6.37 -12.00
C ASP A 87 -15.36 -7.58 -12.11
N ALA A 88 -14.05 -7.38 -11.89
CA ALA A 88 -13.03 -8.40 -12.06
C ALA A 88 -12.42 -8.86 -10.73
N THR A 89 -11.97 -10.12 -10.69
CA THR A 89 -11.03 -10.56 -9.66
C THR A 89 -9.62 -10.12 -10.04
N VAL A 90 -8.91 -9.51 -9.10
CA VAL A 90 -7.63 -8.86 -9.31
C VAL A 90 -6.58 -9.37 -8.36
N THR A 91 -5.33 -9.25 -8.79
CA THR A 91 -4.13 -9.53 -8.02
C THR A 91 -3.37 -8.24 -7.73
N THR A 92 -2.40 -8.30 -6.81
CA THR A 92 -1.50 -7.16 -6.57
C THR A 92 -0.70 -6.76 -7.81
N ALA A 93 -0.40 -7.71 -8.70
CA ALA A 93 0.27 -7.42 -9.96
C ALA A 93 -0.63 -6.64 -10.95
N ASP A 94 -1.96 -6.82 -10.89
CA ASP A 94 -2.91 -6.00 -11.67
C ASP A 94 -2.90 -4.56 -11.20
N PHE A 95 -2.83 -4.35 -9.88
CA PHE A 95 -2.70 -3.02 -9.29
C PHE A 95 -1.39 -2.34 -9.71
N GLN A 96 -0.25 -3.05 -9.60
CA GLN A 96 1.05 -2.54 -10.07
C GLN A 96 0.96 -2.08 -11.54
N ARG A 97 0.52 -2.97 -12.44
CA ARG A 97 0.40 -2.66 -13.88
C ARG A 97 -0.49 -1.45 -14.15
N ALA A 98 -1.60 -1.31 -13.42
CA ALA A 98 -2.50 -0.18 -13.59
C ALA A 98 -1.88 1.14 -13.15
N MET A 99 -1.10 1.13 -12.06
CA MET A 99 -0.36 2.31 -11.59
C MET A 99 0.77 2.68 -12.57
N GLU A 100 1.51 1.70 -13.08
CA GLU A 100 2.56 1.91 -14.10
C GLU A 100 1.96 2.47 -15.39
N ALA A 101 0.86 1.89 -15.89
CA ALA A 101 0.18 2.34 -17.10
C ALA A 101 -0.38 3.77 -16.96
N ALA A 102 -0.88 4.13 -15.79
CA ALA A 102 -1.44 5.47 -15.55
C ALA A 102 -0.37 6.56 -15.36
N THR A 103 0.86 6.17 -15.03
CA THR A 103 1.94 7.12 -14.72
C THR A 103 3.09 7.09 -15.72
N GLU A 104 3.10 6.11 -16.64
CA GLU A 104 4.20 5.83 -17.57
C GLU A 104 5.55 5.64 -16.87
N ARG A 105 5.52 5.12 -15.64
CA ARG A 105 6.70 4.87 -14.81
C ARG A 105 6.86 3.38 -14.53
N ASP A 106 8.10 2.92 -14.52
CA ASP A 106 8.44 1.60 -14.00
C ASP A 106 8.40 1.64 -12.46
N LEU A 107 7.55 0.80 -11.86
CA LEU A 107 7.38 0.69 -10.42
C LEU A 107 7.92 -0.65 -9.88
N THR A 108 8.61 -1.43 -10.71
CA THR A 108 9.15 -2.75 -10.35
C THR A 108 9.98 -2.66 -9.07
N GLY A 109 10.97 -1.76 -9.00
CA GLY A 109 11.81 -1.60 -7.80
C GLY A 109 11.01 -1.23 -6.54
N PHE A 110 9.99 -0.37 -6.68
CA PHE A 110 9.12 -0.01 -5.55
C PHE A 110 8.34 -1.22 -5.04
N PHE A 111 7.71 -1.99 -5.94
CA PHE A 111 6.90 -3.15 -5.55
C PHE A 111 7.78 -4.30 -5.05
N ASP A 112 8.94 -4.53 -5.66
CA ASP A 112 9.93 -5.52 -5.21
C ASP A 112 10.33 -5.24 -3.77
N GLN A 113 10.71 -4.01 -3.45
CA GLN A 113 11.09 -3.60 -2.10
C GLN A 113 9.94 -3.72 -1.09
N TRP A 114 8.78 -3.14 -1.40
CA TRP A 114 7.74 -2.90 -0.39
C TRP A 114 6.64 -3.96 -0.33
N VAL A 115 6.42 -4.67 -1.44
CA VAL A 115 5.28 -5.58 -1.62
C VAL A 115 5.74 -7.03 -1.70
N TYR A 116 6.73 -7.33 -2.54
CA TYR A 116 7.22 -8.69 -2.78
C TYR A 116 8.38 -9.08 -1.86
N GLY A 117 9.05 -8.11 -1.23
CA GLY A 117 10.17 -8.35 -0.31
C GLY A 117 11.41 -8.91 -1.01
N LEU A 118 11.63 -8.52 -2.26
CA LEU A 118 12.82 -8.85 -3.03
C LEU A 118 13.91 -7.80 -2.76
N PRO A 119 15.17 -8.22 -2.56
CA PRO A 119 16.28 -7.27 -2.48
C PRO A 119 16.49 -6.57 -3.83
N GLU A 120 16.97 -5.32 -3.78
CA GLU A 120 17.49 -4.60 -4.97
C GLU A 120 18.65 -5.33 -5.64
#